data_AF-A0A1V0N4Z1-F1
#
_entry.id   AF-A0A1V0N4Z1-F1
#
_cell.length_a   1.000
_cell.length_b   1.000
_cell.length_c   1.000
_cell.angle_alpha   90.00
_cell.angle_beta   90.00
_cell.angle_gamma   90.00
#
_symmetry.space_group_name_H-M   'P 1'
#
loop_
_entity.id
_entity.type
_entity.pdbx_description
1 polymer ?
#
loop_
_entity_poly.entity_id
_entity_poly.type
_entity_poly.pdbx_seq_one_letter_code
_entity_poly.pdbx_strand_id
1 'polypeptide(L)'
;MKALIISSEGIGNMQEYWNPGRYINIYNMRMDRLKRDSLFMKLKENDPFVYDLRVENGMVELSYFLNINKYTTNAMGKYFFTSDINYLQEIRSFDFAVYLMEGERYWEAHEVLENNWKNSSGIEKLTYQYIILLCAAGVHMQRGHDSVCRNIILRANKMKILNTMGKLDISGMRNEKSKNPYAELSDLVFHYSLQNP
;
A
#
# COMPACT_ATOMS: atom_id res chain seq x y z
N MET A 1 -14.35 11.20 1.34
CA MET A 1 -14.00 9.86 1.88
C MET A 1 -15.25 9.28 2.51
N LYS A 2 -15.89 8.26 1.92
CA LYS A 2 -16.97 7.52 2.59
C LYS A 2 -16.29 6.43 3.44
N ALA A 3 -16.11 6.69 4.74
CA ALA A 3 -15.72 5.65 5.67
C ALA A 3 -16.94 4.75 5.89
N LEU A 4 -16.92 3.54 5.36
CA LEU A 4 -17.92 2.52 5.66
C LEU A 4 -17.42 1.73 6.87
N ILE A 5 -17.91 2.09 8.06
CA ILE A 5 -17.76 1.27 9.27
C ILE A 5 -18.74 0.11 9.12
N ILE A 6 -18.24 -1.06 8.72
CA ILE A 6 -19.07 -2.24 8.55
C ILE A 6 -19.17 -2.96 9.90
N SER A 7 -20.39 -3.08 10.46
CA SER A 7 -20.68 -3.98 11.57
C SER A 7 -21.28 -5.28 11.03
N SER A 8 -21.06 -6.41 11.71
CA SER A 8 -21.50 -7.72 11.22
C SER A 8 -23.00 -7.90 11.07
N GLU A 9 -23.80 -7.04 11.68
CA GLU A 9 -25.27 -7.08 11.60
C GLU A 9 -25.78 -6.45 10.30
N GLY A 10 -24.95 -5.66 9.60
CA GLY A 10 -25.28 -5.01 8.32
C GLY A 10 -24.78 -5.72 7.06
N ILE A 11 -24.04 -6.82 7.19
CA ILE A 11 -23.44 -7.53 6.05
C ILE A 11 -24.53 -8.00 5.06
N GLY A 12 -25.73 -8.36 5.53
CA GLY A 12 -26.82 -8.82 4.66
C GLY A 12 -27.48 -7.73 3.81
N ASN A 13 -27.56 -6.48 4.30
CA ASN A 13 -28.38 -5.42 3.68
C ASN A 13 -27.57 -4.40 2.84
N MET A 14 -26.24 -4.49 2.83
CA MET A 14 -25.36 -3.64 2.01
C MET A 14 -24.72 -4.35 0.82
N GLN A 15 -25.03 -5.64 0.63
CA GLN A 15 -24.50 -6.48 -0.47
C GLN A 15 -24.99 -6.06 -1.86
N GLU A 16 -26.04 -5.23 -1.96
CA GLU A 16 -26.65 -4.83 -3.24
C GLU A 16 -25.94 -3.66 -3.95
N TYR A 17 -24.93 -3.03 -3.33
CA TYR A 17 -24.29 -1.81 -3.86
C TYR A 17 -22.79 -1.95 -4.19
N TRP A 18 -22.24 -3.16 -4.19
CA TRP A 18 -20.83 -3.40 -4.51
C TRP A 18 -20.65 -3.54 -6.02
N ASN A 19 -19.94 -2.61 -6.64
CA ASN A 19 -19.52 -2.76 -8.03
C ASN A 19 -18.42 -3.83 -8.14
N PRO A 20 -18.34 -4.58 -9.25
CA PRO A 20 -17.19 -5.44 -9.52
C PRO A 20 -15.89 -4.62 -9.46
N GLY A 21 -14.90 -5.03 -8.67
CA GLY A 21 -13.69 -4.25 -8.48
C GLY A 21 -12.73 -4.86 -7.47
N ARG A 22 -11.50 -4.35 -7.41
CA ARG A 22 -10.55 -4.72 -6.35
C ARG A 22 -10.68 -3.75 -5.19
N TYR A 23 -10.75 -4.31 -4.00
CA TYR A 23 -10.90 -3.55 -2.77
C TYR A 23 -9.77 -3.89 -1.79
N ILE A 24 -9.47 -2.95 -0.91
CA ILE A 24 -8.48 -3.11 0.17
C ILE A 24 -9.15 -2.84 1.49
N ASN A 25 -9.10 -3.81 2.39
CA ASN A 25 -9.52 -3.64 3.77
C ASN A 25 -8.32 -3.51 4.68
N ILE A 26 -8.35 -2.51 5.54
CA ILE A 26 -7.32 -2.23 6.52
C ILE A 26 -7.88 -2.60 7.88
N TYR A 27 -7.26 -3.59 8.50
CA TYR A 27 -7.59 -4.08 9.83
C TYR A 27 -6.58 -3.53 10.82
N ASN A 28 -7.08 -2.94 11.91
CA ASN A 28 -6.25 -2.60 13.06
C ASN A 28 -5.93 -3.88 13.86
N MET A 29 -5.06 -4.70 13.28
CA MET A 29 -4.67 -6.00 13.79
C MET A 29 -3.16 -6.09 13.79
N ARG A 30 -2.57 -6.45 14.94
CA ARG A 30 -1.13 -6.74 15.00
C ARG A 30 -0.88 -8.17 14.54
N MET A 31 0.07 -8.31 13.63
CA MET A 31 0.50 -9.61 13.13
C MET A 31 2.01 -9.64 12.97
N ASP A 32 2.60 -10.78 13.29
CA ASP A 32 3.99 -11.06 12.94
C ASP A 32 4.06 -11.37 11.44
N ARG A 33 4.93 -10.65 10.71
CA ARG A 33 5.15 -10.86 9.26
C ARG A 33 5.49 -12.31 8.93
N LEU A 34 6.16 -13.05 9.83
CA LEU A 34 6.48 -14.47 9.63
C LEU A 34 5.24 -15.38 9.57
N LYS A 35 4.11 -14.93 10.14
CA LYS A 35 2.84 -15.67 10.11
C LYS A 35 1.98 -15.34 8.88
N ARG A 36 2.35 -14.29 8.12
CA ARG A 36 1.57 -13.78 6.99
C ARG A 36 1.20 -14.88 6.01
N ASP A 37 2.19 -15.61 5.50
CA ASP A 37 1.97 -16.59 4.43
C ASP A 37 1.05 -17.73 4.88
N SER A 38 1.22 -18.20 6.12
CA SER A 38 0.37 -19.26 6.68
C SER A 38 -1.09 -18.81 6.80
N LEU A 39 -1.34 -17.58 7.23
CA LEU A 39 -2.70 -17.03 7.27
C LEU A 39 -3.24 -16.79 5.87
N PHE A 40 -2.43 -16.19 4.99
CA PHE A 40 -2.83 -15.90 3.62
C PHE A 40 -3.27 -17.16 2.89
N MET A 41 -2.51 -18.26 2.99
CA MET A 41 -2.88 -19.54 2.39
C MET A 41 -4.20 -20.07 2.96
N LYS A 42 -4.34 -20.06 4.30
CA LYS A 42 -5.56 -20.51 4.98
C LYS A 42 -6.78 -19.69 4.59
N LEU A 43 -6.64 -18.37 4.46
CA LEU A 43 -7.70 -17.49 3.97
C LEU A 43 -8.02 -17.82 2.51
N LYS A 44 -7.01 -17.94 1.64
CA LYS A 44 -7.18 -18.21 0.22
C LYS A 44 -7.86 -19.55 -0.07
N GLU A 45 -7.56 -20.58 0.71
CA GLU A 45 -8.20 -21.89 0.65
C GLU A 45 -9.69 -21.84 0.97
N ASN A 46 -10.09 -20.97 1.91
CA ASN A 46 -11.47 -20.87 2.40
C ASN A 46 -12.25 -19.72 1.74
N ASP A 47 -11.56 -18.77 1.11
CA ASP A 47 -12.10 -17.58 0.46
C ASP A 47 -11.27 -17.29 -0.80
N PRO A 48 -11.66 -17.84 -1.97
CA PRO A 48 -10.88 -17.70 -3.19
C PRO A 48 -10.81 -16.26 -3.70
N PHE A 49 -11.63 -15.34 -3.19
CA PHE A 49 -11.63 -13.92 -3.57
C PHE A 49 -10.60 -13.09 -2.81
N VAL A 50 -9.97 -13.64 -1.76
CA VAL A 50 -8.79 -13.04 -1.12
C VAL A 50 -7.67 -12.96 -2.16
N TYR A 51 -7.21 -11.77 -2.47
CA TYR A 51 -6.19 -11.55 -3.50
C TYR A 51 -4.78 -11.47 -2.93
N ASP A 52 -4.62 -10.73 -1.84
CA ASP A 52 -3.33 -10.49 -1.21
C ASP A 52 -3.51 -10.13 0.25
N LEU A 53 -2.47 -10.37 1.05
CA LEU A 53 -2.40 -10.02 2.46
C LEU A 53 -1.05 -9.35 2.71
N ARG A 54 -1.05 -8.19 3.34
CA ARG A 54 0.14 -7.42 3.67
C ARG A 54 0.13 -7.09 5.15
N VAL A 55 1.28 -7.24 5.79
CA VAL A 55 1.44 -7.01 7.23
C VAL A 55 2.39 -5.85 7.42
N GLU A 56 1.88 -4.85 8.13
CA GLU A 56 2.52 -3.57 8.40
C GLU A 56 2.81 -3.47 9.91
N ASN A 57 3.46 -2.40 10.35
CA ASN A 57 3.71 -2.20 11.76
C ASN A 57 2.40 -1.88 12.52
N GLY A 58 1.72 -2.94 12.96
CA GLY A 58 0.49 -2.85 13.75
C GLY A 58 -0.82 -2.84 12.96
N MET A 59 -0.77 -2.95 11.64
CA MET A 59 -1.95 -3.11 10.77
C MET A 59 -1.78 -4.30 9.83
N VAL A 60 -2.92 -4.81 9.34
CA VAL A 60 -2.95 -5.82 8.28
C VAL A 60 -3.88 -5.37 7.18
N GLU A 61 -3.37 -5.32 5.96
CA GLU A 61 -4.15 -5.04 4.76
C GLU A 61 -4.54 -6.34 4.06
N LEU A 62 -5.83 -6.47 3.72
CA LEU A 62 -6.36 -7.57 2.92
C LEU A 62 -6.90 -6.99 1.60
N SER A 63 -6.32 -7.40 0.48
CA SER A 63 -6.88 -7.15 -0.84
C SER A 63 -7.85 -8.26 -1.25
N TYR A 64 -8.94 -7.91 -1.90
CA TYR A 64 -9.97 -8.86 -2.35
C TYR A 64 -10.71 -8.37 -3.60
N PHE A 65 -11.30 -9.27 -4.39
CA PHE A 65 -11.95 -8.95 -5.66
C PHE A 65 -13.48 -8.88 -5.63
N LEU A 66 -14.11 -9.55 -4.68
CA LEU A 66 -15.57 -9.66 -4.60
C LEU A 66 -16.02 -9.54 -3.15
N ASN A 67 -16.90 -10.42 -2.66
CA ASN A 67 -17.41 -10.33 -1.30
C ASN A 67 -16.51 -11.10 -0.34
N ILE A 68 -16.17 -10.49 0.79
CA ILE A 68 -15.51 -11.17 1.90
C ILE A 68 -16.49 -12.17 2.50
N ASN A 69 -16.11 -13.44 2.60
CA ASN A 69 -17.01 -14.41 3.18
C ASN A 69 -16.96 -14.43 4.73
N LYS A 70 -17.86 -15.22 5.33
CA LYS A 70 -17.95 -15.34 6.80
C LYS A 70 -16.68 -15.88 7.44
N TYR A 71 -15.96 -16.77 6.75
CA TYR A 71 -14.71 -17.33 7.26
C TYR A 71 -13.66 -16.24 7.42
N THR A 72 -13.42 -15.46 6.36
CA THR A 72 -12.45 -14.36 6.37
C THR A 72 -12.84 -13.30 7.39
N THR A 73 -14.13 -12.95 7.48
CA THR A 73 -14.63 -11.99 8.49
C THR A 73 -14.40 -12.50 9.92
N ASN A 74 -14.58 -13.79 10.18
CA ASN A 74 -14.31 -14.38 11.50
C ASN A 74 -12.80 -14.39 11.82
N ALA A 75 -11.95 -14.61 10.82
CA ALA A 75 -10.51 -14.69 10.99
C ALA A 75 -9.85 -13.30 11.15
N MET A 76 -10.29 -12.32 10.36
CA MET A 76 -9.69 -10.98 10.30
C MET A 76 -10.35 -9.99 11.25
N GLY A 77 -11.58 -10.27 11.67
CA GLY A 77 -12.41 -9.35 12.43
C GLY A 77 -13.42 -8.61 11.57
N LYS A 78 -14.34 -7.94 12.25
CA LYS A 78 -15.50 -7.28 11.64
C LYS A 78 -15.28 -5.80 11.35
N TYR A 79 -14.32 -5.18 12.04
CA TYR A 79 -14.05 -3.76 11.94
C TYR A 79 -12.83 -3.51 11.08
N PHE A 80 -13.06 -2.92 9.91
CA PHE A 80 -12.03 -2.54 8.97
C PHE A 80 -12.45 -1.28 8.22
N PHE A 81 -11.46 -0.57 7.69
CA PHE A 81 -11.65 0.49 6.72
C PHE A 81 -11.50 -0.08 5.31
N THR A 82 -12.37 0.28 4.37
CA THR A 82 -12.28 -0.16 2.97
C THR A 82 -11.90 0.97 2.03
N SER A 83 -10.95 0.70 1.13
CA SER A 83 -10.68 1.49 -0.07
C SER A 83 -11.08 0.74 -1.34
N ASP A 84 -11.63 1.49 -2.30
CA ASP A 84 -11.87 1.05 -3.67
C ASP A 84 -10.68 1.44 -4.55
N ILE A 85 -10.04 0.46 -5.20
CA ILE A 85 -8.89 0.70 -6.09
C ILE A 85 -9.28 1.57 -7.28
N ASN A 86 -10.47 1.38 -7.84
CA ASN A 86 -10.92 2.18 -8.99
C ASN A 86 -10.99 3.65 -8.60
N TYR A 87 -11.48 3.95 -7.38
CA TYR A 87 -11.48 5.32 -6.87
C TYR A 87 -10.05 5.87 -6.67
N LEU A 88 -9.14 5.07 -6.10
CA LEU A 88 -7.75 5.49 -5.90
C LEU A 88 -7.04 5.84 -7.21
N GLN A 89 -7.31 5.08 -8.28
CA GLN A 89 -6.73 5.31 -9.60
C GLN A 89 -7.17 6.64 -10.24
N GLU A 90 -8.30 7.21 -9.81
CA GLU A 90 -8.75 8.53 -10.25
C GLU A 90 -8.12 9.69 -9.46
N ILE A 91 -7.49 9.41 -8.31
CA ILE A 91 -6.84 10.43 -7.50
C ILE A 91 -5.51 10.85 -8.13
N ARG A 92 -5.28 12.17 -8.18
CA ARG A 92 -4.04 12.78 -8.69
C ARG A 92 -3.27 13.61 -7.66
N SER A 93 -3.72 13.63 -6.40
CA SER A 93 -3.04 14.38 -5.36
C SER A 93 -1.74 13.68 -4.96
N PHE A 94 -0.60 14.32 -5.22
CA PHE A 94 0.70 13.85 -4.75
C PHE A 94 0.76 13.82 -3.21
N ASP A 95 0.26 14.87 -2.54
CA ASP A 95 0.24 14.93 -1.08
C ASP A 95 -0.57 13.80 -0.46
N PHE A 96 -1.67 13.39 -1.11
CA PHE A 96 -2.42 12.22 -0.68
C PHE A 96 -1.62 10.92 -0.83
N ALA A 97 -0.86 10.74 -1.92
CA ALA A 97 0.05 9.62 -2.03
C ALA A 97 1.13 9.63 -0.94
N VAL A 98 1.65 10.81 -0.58
CA VAL A 98 2.62 10.91 0.52
C VAL A 98 2.00 10.58 1.87
N TYR A 99 0.79 11.06 2.14
CA TYR A 99 0.02 10.67 3.34
C TYR A 99 -0.18 9.14 3.43
N LEU A 100 -0.46 8.48 2.31
CA LEU A 100 -0.57 7.03 2.26
C LEU A 100 0.78 6.35 2.56
N MET A 101 1.89 6.86 2.03
CA MET A 101 3.24 6.33 2.33
C MET A 101 3.63 6.50 3.80
N GLU A 102 3.28 7.62 4.43
CA GLU A 102 3.49 7.87 5.87
C GLU A 102 2.77 6.82 6.72
N GLY A 103 1.58 6.39 6.29
CA GLY A 103 0.79 5.35 6.95
C GLY A 103 1.12 3.91 6.52
N GLU A 104 2.25 3.67 5.84
CA GLU A 104 2.65 2.36 5.30
C GLU A 104 1.72 1.75 4.25
N ARG A 105 0.72 2.50 3.75
CA ARG A 105 -0.28 2.07 2.74
C ARG A 105 0.31 2.09 1.34
N TYR A 106 1.40 1.36 1.14
CA TYR A 106 2.27 1.45 -0.02
C TYR A 106 1.58 1.01 -1.31
N TRP A 107 0.67 0.03 -1.25
CA TRP A 107 -0.10 -0.37 -2.42
C TRP A 107 -1.02 0.76 -2.89
N GLU A 108 -1.71 1.43 -1.97
CA GLU A 108 -2.62 2.52 -2.35
C GLU A 108 -1.86 3.75 -2.84
N ALA A 109 -0.73 4.07 -2.20
CA ALA A 109 0.18 5.10 -2.68
C ALA A 109 0.67 4.79 -4.11
N HIS A 110 1.00 3.51 -4.39
CA HIS A 110 1.40 3.06 -5.72
C HIS A 110 0.32 3.33 -6.77
N GLU A 111 -0.95 3.00 -6.51
CA GLU A 111 -2.06 3.23 -7.44
C GLU A 111 -2.26 4.73 -7.76
N VAL A 112 -2.21 5.58 -6.73
CA VAL A 112 -2.33 7.05 -6.89
C VAL A 112 -1.14 7.61 -7.68
N LEU A 113 0.08 7.16 -7.41
CA LEU A 113 1.27 7.62 -8.11
C LEU A 113 1.32 7.13 -9.56
N GLU A 114 0.77 5.95 -9.88
CA GLU A 114 0.75 5.45 -11.26
C GLU A 114 -0.07 6.36 -12.18
N ASN A 115 -1.17 6.92 -11.69
CA ASN A 115 -1.95 7.91 -12.45
C ASN A 115 -1.13 9.18 -12.72
N ASN A 116 -0.42 9.70 -11.71
CA ASN A 116 0.48 10.84 -11.87
C ASN A 116 1.62 10.55 -12.88
N TRP A 117 2.23 9.36 -12.77
CA TRP A 117 3.27 8.89 -13.68
C TRP A 117 2.79 8.85 -15.13
N LYS A 118 1.59 8.31 -15.40
CA LYS A 118 1.00 8.25 -16.74
C LYS A 118 0.90 9.64 -17.38
N ASN A 119 0.55 10.66 -16.59
CA ASN A 119 0.33 12.04 -17.04
C ASN A 119 1.59 12.94 -16.98
N SER A 120 2.72 12.43 -16.50
CA SER A 120 3.98 13.16 -16.41
C SER A 120 4.92 12.87 -17.59
N SER A 121 5.98 13.68 -17.74
CA SER A 121 7.00 13.52 -18.79
C SER A 121 8.42 13.82 -18.27
N GLY A 122 9.44 13.51 -19.08
CA GLY A 122 10.84 13.84 -18.79
C GLY A 122 11.35 13.28 -17.46
N ILE A 123 12.13 14.09 -16.75
CA ILE A 123 12.75 13.71 -15.47
C ILE A 123 11.73 13.52 -14.34
N GLU A 124 10.60 14.23 -14.40
CA GLU A 124 9.50 14.09 -13.45
C GLU A 124 8.90 12.70 -13.55
N LYS A 125 8.65 12.21 -14.77
CA LYS A 125 8.16 10.83 -15.00
C LYS A 125 9.10 9.77 -14.44
N LEU A 126 10.40 9.95 -14.63
CA LEU A 126 11.39 9.04 -14.05
C LEU A 126 11.40 9.10 -12.52
N THR A 127 11.15 10.28 -11.95
CA THR A 127 11.06 10.48 -10.50
C THR A 127 9.80 9.80 -9.92
N TYR A 128 8.63 9.96 -10.55
CA TYR A 128 7.44 9.20 -10.17
C TYR A 128 7.67 7.68 -10.23
N GLN A 129 8.27 7.20 -11.32
CA GLN A 129 8.58 5.77 -11.46
C GLN A 129 9.54 5.29 -10.37
N TYR A 130 10.51 6.11 -9.97
CA TYR A 130 11.39 5.81 -8.85
C TYR A 130 10.60 5.65 -7.54
N ILE A 131 9.71 6.60 -7.20
CA ILE A 131 8.87 6.54 -5.98
C ILE A 131 7.94 5.32 -6.01
N ILE A 132 7.33 5.05 -7.17
CA ILE A 132 6.51 3.84 -7.41
C ILE A 132 7.30 2.56 -7.11
N LEU A 133 8.55 2.46 -7.54
CA LEU A 133 9.40 1.31 -7.23
C LEU A 133 9.70 1.21 -5.73
N LEU A 134 9.86 2.33 -5.01
CA LEU A 134 10.01 2.28 -3.55
C LEU A 134 8.74 1.75 -2.86
N CYS A 135 7.56 2.19 -3.29
CA CYS A 135 6.28 1.65 -2.80
C CYS A 135 6.16 0.15 -3.09
N ALA A 136 6.49 -0.29 -4.31
CA ALA A 136 6.49 -1.70 -4.68
C ALA A 136 7.47 -2.53 -3.83
N ALA A 137 8.66 -1.99 -3.54
CA ALA A 137 9.60 -2.63 -2.61
C ALA A 137 9.03 -2.75 -1.20
N GLY A 138 8.35 -1.71 -0.70
CA GLY A 138 7.62 -1.71 0.57
C GLY A 138 6.55 -2.81 0.62
N VAL A 139 5.72 -2.93 -0.43
CA VAL A 139 4.72 -4.00 -0.57
C VAL A 139 5.38 -5.38 -0.49
N HIS A 140 6.52 -5.59 -1.13
CA HIS A 140 7.24 -6.86 -1.05
C HIS A 140 7.81 -7.13 0.34
N MET A 141 8.24 -6.11 1.06
CA MET A 141 8.69 -6.24 2.44
C MET A 141 7.53 -6.59 3.39
N GLN A 142 6.36 -5.98 3.24
CA GLN A 142 5.13 -6.32 3.99
C GLN A 142 4.66 -7.76 3.74
N ARG A 143 5.08 -8.34 2.61
CA ARG A 143 4.84 -9.73 2.21
C ARG A 143 5.94 -10.69 2.70
N GLY A 144 7.02 -10.20 3.32
CA GLY A 144 8.19 -11.01 3.70
C GLY A 144 9.07 -11.43 2.51
N HIS A 145 8.94 -10.78 1.36
CA HIS A 145 9.68 -11.08 0.13
C HIS A 145 10.96 -10.23 0.01
N ASP A 146 11.86 -10.35 0.99
CA ASP A 146 13.01 -9.44 1.16
C ASP A 146 13.99 -9.42 -0.01
N SER A 147 14.21 -10.57 -0.66
CA SER A 147 15.08 -10.65 -1.85
C SER A 147 14.50 -9.86 -3.03
N VAL A 148 13.18 -9.89 -3.20
CA VAL A 148 12.47 -9.13 -4.23
C VAL A 148 12.50 -7.64 -3.92
N CYS A 149 12.25 -7.26 -2.66
CA CYS A 149 12.39 -5.90 -2.17
C CYS A 149 13.78 -5.32 -2.54
N ARG A 150 14.86 -6.02 -2.15
CA ARG A 150 16.23 -5.60 -2.47
C ARG A 150 16.47 -5.42 -3.96
N ASN A 151 15.99 -6.35 -4.79
CA ASN A 151 16.15 -6.28 -6.25
C ASN A 151 15.37 -5.11 -6.87
N ILE A 152 14.21 -4.74 -6.32
CA ILE A 152 13.48 -3.55 -6.75
C ILE A 152 14.28 -2.28 -6.41
N ILE A 153 14.78 -2.15 -5.18
CA ILE A 153 15.58 -0.99 -4.74
C ILE A 153 16.83 -0.82 -5.61
N LEU A 154 17.56 -1.90 -5.90
CA LEU A 154 18.75 -1.85 -6.75
C LEU A 154 18.44 -1.34 -8.18
N ARG A 155 17.24 -1.62 -8.71
CA ARG A 155 16.80 -1.09 -10.01
C ARG A 155 16.44 0.38 -9.89
N ALA A 156 15.69 0.77 -8.85
CA ALA A 156 15.30 2.15 -8.59
C ALA A 156 16.53 3.08 -8.45
N ASN A 157 17.57 2.64 -7.74
CA ASN A 157 18.77 3.45 -7.48
C ASN A 157 19.58 3.80 -8.75
N LYS A 158 19.35 3.10 -9.87
CA LYS A 158 20.01 3.38 -11.16
C LYS A 158 19.31 4.48 -11.97
N MET A 159 18.13 4.93 -11.52
CA MET A 159 17.32 5.87 -12.28
C MET A 159 17.85 7.30 -12.18
N LYS A 160 17.60 8.11 -13.21
CA LYS A 160 17.73 9.57 -13.09
C LYS A 160 16.52 10.10 -12.33
N ILE A 161 16.75 10.95 -11.34
CA ILE A 161 15.71 11.52 -10.48
C ILE A 161 15.96 13.02 -10.28
N LEU A 162 14.92 13.72 -9.88
CA LEU A 162 15.04 15.01 -9.20
C LEU A 162 15.62 14.81 -7.80
N ASN A 163 16.21 15.88 -7.23
CA ASN A 163 16.66 15.85 -5.84
C ASN A 163 15.46 15.89 -4.88
N THR A 164 14.44 16.68 -5.22
CA THR A 164 13.22 16.86 -4.43
C THR A 164 11.98 16.76 -5.33
N MET A 165 10.84 16.40 -4.73
CA MET A 165 9.54 16.39 -5.39
C MET A 165 8.42 16.62 -4.38
N GLY A 166 7.68 17.72 -4.52
CA GLY A 166 6.75 18.17 -3.47
C GLY A 166 7.49 18.30 -2.12
N LYS A 167 6.93 17.66 -1.09
CA LYS A 167 7.54 17.59 0.26
C LYS A 167 8.61 16.51 0.45
N LEU A 168 8.98 15.75 -0.58
CA LEU A 168 9.95 14.65 -0.46
C LEU A 168 11.37 15.06 -0.89
N ASP A 169 12.37 14.69 -0.08
CA ASP A 169 13.77 14.62 -0.50
C ASP A 169 14.08 13.25 -1.12
N ILE A 170 13.94 13.20 -2.44
CA ILE A 170 14.16 11.98 -3.23
C ILE A 170 15.63 11.55 -3.17
N SER A 171 16.56 12.51 -3.10
CA SER A 171 17.99 12.21 -3.02
C SER A 171 18.40 11.61 -1.68
N GLY A 172 17.89 12.16 -0.57
CA GLY A 172 18.07 11.60 0.77
C GLY A 172 17.45 10.22 0.90
N MET A 173 16.20 10.04 0.43
CA MET A 173 15.55 8.72 0.39
C MET A 173 16.37 7.69 -0.38
N ARG A 174 16.95 8.07 -1.54
CA ARG A 174 17.85 7.19 -2.30
C ARG A 174 19.09 6.81 -1.50
N ASN A 175 19.72 7.78 -0.84
CA ASN A 175 20.93 7.54 -0.06
C ASN A 175 20.64 6.55 1.07
N GLU A 176 19.54 6.74 1.79
CA GLU A 176 19.14 5.83 2.87
C GLU A 176 18.78 4.43 2.34
N LYS A 177 17.98 4.34 1.28
CA LYS A 177 17.66 3.05 0.64
C LYS A 177 18.88 2.34 0.04
N SER A 178 19.92 3.09 -0.35
CA SER A 178 21.19 2.51 -0.83
C SER A 178 22.01 1.90 0.30
N LYS A 179 21.99 2.52 1.49
CA LYS A 179 22.66 1.99 2.70
C LYS A 179 21.87 0.80 3.27
N ASN A 180 20.55 0.95 3.37
CA ASN A 180 19.64 -0.06 3.87
C ASN A 180 18.40 -0.17 2.97
N PRO A 181 18.35 -1.16 2.05
CA PRO A 181 17.19 -1.41 1.20
C PRO A 181 15.89 -1.67 1.98
N TYR A 182 16.00 -2.10 3.23
CA TYR A 182 14.91 -2.47 4.13
C TYR A 182 14.51 -1.36 5.11
N ALA A 183 15.11 -0.17 5.03
CA ALA A 183 14.64 0.97 5.83
C ALA A 183 13.16 1.23 5.52
N GLU A 184 12.31 1.45 6.52
CA GLU A 184 10.88 1.68 6.27
C GLU A 184 10.69 2.97 5.47
N LEU A 185 9.83 2.93 4.44
CA LEU A 185 9.62 4.09 3.59
C LEU A 185 8.86 5.19 4.34
N SER A 186 7.94 4.81 5.23
CA SER A 186 7.22 5.70 6.15
C SER A 186 8.18 6.58 6.95
N ASP A 187 9.23 6.00 7.54
CA ASP A 187 10.24 6.74 8.32
C ASP A 187 10.97 7.79 7.48
N LEU A 188 11.35 7.43 6.24
CA LEU A 188 12.06 8.32 5.32
C LEU A 188 11.18 9.49 4.84
N VAL A 189 9.88 9.24 4.72
CA VAL A 189 8.89 10.26 4.34
C VAL A 189 8.58 11.18 5.51
N PHE A 190 8.40 10.64 6.72
CA PHE A 190 8.02 11.39 7.93
C PHE A 190 9.09 12.40 8.37
N HIS A 191 10.38 12.06 8.18
CA HIS A 191 11.48 12.95 8.52
C HIS A 191 11.46 14.29 7.75
N TYR A 192 10.78 14.36 6.60
CA TYR A 192 10.71 15.58 5.79
C TYR A 192 9.42 16.38 5.99
N SER A 193 8.31 15.76 6.38
CA SER A 193 7.05 16.47 6.69
C SER A 193 7.14 17.33 7.97
N LEU A 194 8.09 17.07 8.86
CA LEU A 194 8.35 17.89 10.06
C LEU A 194 9.32 19.05 9.83
N GLN A 195 10.12 19.02 8.75
CA GLN A 195 11.17 20.03 8.50
C GLN A 195 10.71 21.19 7.61
N ASN A 196 9.57 21.06 6.92
CA ASN A 196 8.98 22.11 6.07
C ASN A 196 7.45 22.10 6.22
N PRO A 197 6.88 22.78 7.24
CA PRO A 197 5.44 22.91 7.43
C PRO A 197 4.77 23.78 6.36
#